data_AF-A0A6L5EHL3-F1
#
_entry.id   AF-A0A6L5EHL3-F1
#
_cell.length_a   1.000
_cell.length_b   1.000
_cell.length_c   1.000
_cell.angle_alpha   90.00
_cell.angle_beta   90.00
_cell.angle_gamma   90.00
#
_symmetry.space_group_name_H-M   'P 1'
#
loop_
_entity.id
_entity.type
_entity.pdbx_description
1 polymer ?
#
loop_
_entity_poly.entity_id
_entity_poly.type
_entity_poly.pdbx_seq_one_letter_code
_entity_poly.pdbx_strand_id
1 'polypeptide(L)'
;EDAFVDPLADIDTINLELILADLESVNKRYARVEKMARTQKDKESVAEFNVLQKIKPVLEDGKSARTIEFTDEEQKVVKGLFLLTTKPVLYVANVDEDVVSEPDSIDYVKQIREFAATEN
;
A
#
# COMPACT_ATOMS: atom_id res chain seq x y z
N GLU A 1 25.99 -21.46 2.35
CA GLU A 1 25.87 -20.18 1.65
C GLU A 1 25.30 -19.21 2.65
N ASP A 2 26.03 -18.18 3.02
CA ASP A 2 25.50 -17.12 3.87
C ASP A 2 24.47 -16.36 3.05
N ALA A 3 23.20 -16.51 3.40
CA ALA A 3 22.12 -15.74 2.79
C ALA A 3 22.39 -14.26 3.09
N PHE A 4 22.44 -13.44 2.04
CA PHE A 4 22.43 -11.99 2.19
C PHE A 4 21.13 -11.59 2.88
N VAL A 5 21.23 -11.03 4.09
CA VAL A 5 20.08 -10.56 4.87
C VAL A 5 20.01 -9.04 4.72
N ASP A 6 18.96 -8.55 4.07
CA ASP A 6 18.65 -7.14 3.95
C ASP A 6 17.15 -6.94 4.20
N PRO A 7 16.76 -6.51 5.42
CA PRO A 7 15.35 -6.38 5.76
C PRO A 7 14.65 -5.29 4.96
N LEU A 8 15.37 -4.27 4.47
CA LEU A 8 14.76 -3.22 3.65
C LEU A 8 14.44 -3.76 2.26
N ALA A 9 15.35 -4.53 1.67
CA ALA A 9 15.10 -5.21 0.40
C ALA A 9 13.91 -6.20 0.48
N ASP A 10 13.78 -6.92 1.59
CA ASP A 10 12.64 -7.81 1.84
C ASP A 10 11.32 -7.03 1.95
N ILE A 11 11.32 -5.92 2.68
CA ILE A 11 10.15 -5.04 2.82
C ILE A 11 9.74 -4.46 1.46
N ASP A 12 10.69 -3.94 0.69
CA ASP A 12 10.46 -3.37 -0.63
C ASP A 12 9.89 -4.41 -1.61
N THR A 13 10.41 -5.63 -1.56
CA THR A 13 9.92 -6.75 -2.38
C THR A 13 8.45 -7.05 -2.07
N ILE A 14 8.10 -7.23 -0.79
CA ILE A 14 6.73 -7.51 -0.37
C ILE A 14 5.80 -6.35 -0.74
N ASN A 15 6.22 -5.10 -0.47
CA ASN A 15 5.42 -3.93 -0.81
C ASN A 15 5.16 -3.83 -2.30
N LEU A 16 6.18 -4.04 -3.14
CA LEU A 16 6.04 -4.02 -4.59
C LEU A 16 5.07 -5.10 -5.08
N GLU A 17 5.16 -6.33 -4.55
CA GLU A 17 4.23 -7.41 -4.90
C GLU A 17 2.77 -7.05 -4.58
N LEU A 18 2.52 -6.48 -3.39
CA LEU A 18 1.19 -6.04 -2.98
C LEU A 18 0.67 -4.89 -3.87
N ILE A 19 1.54 -3.93 -4.20
CA ILE A 19 1.23 -2.80 -5.08
C ILE A 19 0.88 -3.28 -6.48
N LEU A 20 1.64 -4.23 -7.03
CA LEU A 20 1.38 -4.78 -8.36
C LEU A 20 0.04 -5.54 -8.40
N ALA A 21 -0.29 -6.31 -7.37
CA ALA A 21 -1.57 -7.01 -7.26
C ALA A 21 -2.76 -6.04 -7.19
N ASP A 22 -2.64 -4.98 -6.41
CA ASP A 22 -3.65 -3.92 -6.33
C ASP A 22 -3.74 -3.13 -7.65
N LEU A 23 -2.61 -2.82 -8.28
CA LEU A 23 -2.56 -2.08 -9.55
C LEU A 23 -3.26 -2.86 -10.68
N GLU A 24 -3.09 -4.18 -10.73
CA GLU A 24 -3.82 -5.02 -11.69
C GLU A 24 -5.35 -4.90 -11.47
N SER A 25 -5.77 -4.98 -10.21
CA SER A 25 -7.18 -4.87 -9.81
C SER A 25 -7.76 -3.49 -10.11
N VAL A 26 -7.02 -2.43 -9.80
CA VAL A 26 -7.36 -1.03 -10.09
C VAL A 26 -7.47 -0.80 -11.59
N ASN A 27 -6.54 -1.29 -12.39
CA ASN A 27 -6.58 -1.12 -13.85
C ASN A 27 -7.82 -1.76 -14.49
N LYS A 28 -8.18 -2.97 -14.07
CA LYS A 28 -9.39 -3.66 -14.55
C LYS A 28 -10.66 -2.88 -14.19
N ARG A 29 -10.77 -2.41 -12.94
CA ARG A 29 -11.93 -1.61 -12.50
C ARG A 29 -11.99 -0.26 -13.19
N TYR A 30 -10.86 0.43 -13.30
CA TYR A 30 -10.74 1.75 -13.95
C TYR A 30 -11.30 1.71 -15.37
N ALA A 31 -10.86 0.77 -16.20
CA ALA A 31 -11.31 0.65 -17.59
C ALA A 31 -12.82 0.37 -17.72
N ARG A 32 -13.40 -0.34 -16.74
CA ARG A 32 -14.84 -0.62 -16.69
C ARG A 32 -15.64 0.64 -16.33
N VAL A 33 -15.27 1.31 -15.24
CA VAL A 33 -16.04 2.44 -14.71
C VAL A 33 -15.81 3.73 -15.50
N GLU A 34 -14.67 3.91 -16.16
CA GLU A 34 -14.40 5.07 -17.02
C GLU A 34 -15.50 5.27 -18.08
N LYS A 35 -15.90 4.18 -18.75
CA LYS A 35 -16.94 4.23 -19.79
C LYS A 35 -18.30 4.62 -19.20
N MET A 36 -18.61 4.12 -18.01
CA MET A 36 -19.89 4.40 -17.32
C MET A 36 -19.92 5.84 -16.79
N ALA A 37 -18.81 6.29 -16.18
CA ALA A 37 -18.66 7.62 -15.60
C ALA A 37 -18.78 8.73 -16.66
N ARG A 38 -18.32 8.50 -17.90
CA ARG A 38 -18.49 9.45 -19.01
C ARG A 38 -19.94 9.82 -19.29
N THR A 39 -20.89 8.94 -18.98
CA THR A 39 -22.33 9.23 -19.16
C THR A 39 -22.89 10.13 -18.06
N GLN A 40 -22.19 10.25 -16.92
CA GLN A 40 -22.58 11.00 -15.71
C GLN A 40 -23.94 10.65 -15.11
N LYS A 41 -24.59 9.58 -15.58
CA LYS A 41 -25.89 9.13 -15.09
C LYS A 41 -25.78 8.27 -13.82
N ASP A 42 -24.74 7.45 -13.77
CA ASP A 42 -24.46 6.59 -12.63
C ASP A 42 -23.50 7.30 -11.68
N LYS A 43 -24.05 7.82 -10.58
CA LYS A 43 -23.29 8.53 -9.56
C LYS A 43 -22.28 7.64 -8.84
N GLU A 44 -22.58 6.35 -8.70
CA GLU A 44 -21.67 5.40 -8.04
C GLU A 44 -20.44 5.15 -8.91
N SER A 45 -20.64 4.90 -10.21
CA SER A 45 -19.54 4.75 -11.17
C SER A 45 -18.67 6.01 -11.28
N VAL A 46 -19.27 7.21 -11.19
CA VAL A 46 -18.52 8.47 -11.18
C VAL A 46 -17.67 8.59 -9.91
N ALA A 47 -18.22 8.25 -8.74
CA ALA A 47 -17.48 8.27 -7.48
C ALA A 47 -16.33 7.25 -7.47
N GLU A 48 -16.58 6.01 -7.91
CA GLU A 48 -15.55 4.98 -8.06
C GLU A 48 -14.44 5.43 -9.02
N PHE A 49 -14.81 6.01 -10.16
CA PHE A 49 -13.83 6.51 -11.13
C PHE A 49 -12.93 7.60 -10.55
N ASN A 50 -13.49 8.58 -9.85
CA ASN A 50 -12.72 9.66 -9.24
C ASN A 50 -11.72 9.14 -8.20
N VAL A 51 -12.12 8.16 -7.39
CA VAL A 51 -11.23 7.51 -6.41
C VAL A 51 -10.13 6.71 -7.11
N LEU A 52 -10.48 5.95 -8.15
CA LEU A 52 -9.48 5.20 -8.92
C LEU A 52 -8.49 6.12 -9.66
N GLN A 53 -8.93 7.31 -10.10
CA GLN A 53 -8.04 8.34 -10.67
C GLN A 53 -7.02 8.87 -9.66
N LYS A 54 -7.35 8.88 -8.36
CA LYS A 54 -6.38 9.22 -7.29
C LYS A 54 -5.42 8.07 -6.99
N ILE A 55 -5.93 6.85 -6.88
CA ILE A 55 -5.15 5.67 -6.45
C ILE A 55 -4.16 5.22 -7.52
N LYS A 56 -4.62 5.13 -8.77
CA LYS A 56 -3.84 4.56 -9.87
C LYS A 56 -2.43 5.15 -10.02
N PRO A 57 -2.23 6.48 -10.11
CA PRO A 57 -0.89 7.04 -10.29
C PRO A 57 0.04 6.77 -9.10
N VAL A 58 -0.49 6.64 -7.89
CA VAL A 58 0.31 6.33 -6.69
C VAL A 58 0.84 4.91 -6.74
N LEU A 59 0.00 3.95 -7.14
CA LEU A 59 0.43 2.56 -7.34
C LEU A 59 1.41 2.44 -8.52
N GLU A 60 1.22 3.22 -9.59
CA GLU A 60 2.16 3.27 -10.74
C GLU A 60 3.53 3.85 -10.35
N ASP A 61 3.59 4.76 -9.36
CA ASP A 61 4.82 5.31 -8.78
C ASP A 61 5.46 4.36 -7.74
N GLY A 62 4.93 3.13 -7.59
CA GLY A 62 5.45 2.16 -6.63
C GLY A 62 5.16 2.51 -5.17
N LYS A 63 4.13 3.32 -4.90
CA LYS A 63 3.71 3.69 -3.55
C LYS A 63 2.41 3.02 -3.16
N SER A 64 2.28 2.69 -1.88
CA SER A 64 1.08 2.07 -1.32
C SER A 64 -0.12 3.03 -1.27
N ALA A 65 -1.33 2.52 -1.51
CA ALA A 65 -2.55 3.33 -1.46
C ALA A 65 -2.86 3.90 -0.06
N ARG A 66 -2.29 3.34 1.02
CA ARG A 66 -2.36 3.89 2.39
C ARG A 66 -1.76 5.28 2.53
N THR A 67 -0.84 5.67 1.63
CA THR A 67 -0.18 6.99 1.65
C THR A 67 -1.08 8.13 1.17
N ILE A 68 -2.31 7.81 0.74
CA ILE A 68 -3.26 8.77 0.19
C ILE A 68 -4.26 9.17 1.27
N GLU A 69 -4.43 10.48 1.46
CA GLU A 69 -5.55 11.01 2.23
C GLU A 69 -6.85 10.96 1.42
N PHE A 70 -7.86 10.32 1.99
CA PHE A 70 -9.20 10.22 1.43
C PHE A 70 -10.20 10.92 2.33
N THR A 71 -11.20 11.57 1.73
CA THR A 71 -12.35 12.08 2.49
C THR A 71 -13.21 10.93 3.02
N ASP A 72 -14.09 11.20 3.98
CA ASP A 72 -15.04 10.20 4.52
C ASP A 72 -15.93 9.56 3.44
N GLU A 73 -16.26 10.31 2.38
CA GLU A 73 -17.03 9.79 1.25
C GLU A 73 -16.19 8.87 0.37
N GLU A 74 -14.95 9.27 0.08
CA GLU A 74 -14.00 8.48 -0.70
C GLU A 74 -13.64 7.18 0.03
N GLN A 75 -13.46 7.23 1.35
CA GLN A 75 -13.18 6.06 2.19
C GLN A 75 -14.24 4.96 2.04
N LYS A 76 -15.52 5.31 1.86
CA LYS A 76 -16.58 4.31 1.62
C LYS A 76 -16.37 3.57 0.32
N VAL A 77 -15.93 4.27 -0.72
CA VAL A 77 -15.61 3.69 -2.04
C VAL A 77 -14.34 2.85 -1.94
N VAL A 78 -13.28 3.37 -1.32
CA VAL A 78 -12.00 2.67 -1.13
C VAL A 78 -12.19 1.33 -0.43
N LYS A 79 -13.03 1.28 0.62
CA LYS A 79 -13.36 0.01 1.31
C LYS A 79 -13.98 -1.03 0.37
N GLY A 80 -14.78 -0.62 -0.62
CA GLY A 80 -15.37 -1.51 -1.63
C GLY A 80 -14.38 -1.97 -2.72
N LEU A 81 -13.19 -1.39 -2.79
CA LEU A 81 -12.12 -1.83 -3.69
C LEU A 81 -11.37 -3.06 -3.14
N PHE A 82 -11.38 -3.26 -1.83
CA PHE A 82 -10.69 -4.36 -1.12
C PHE A 82 -9.19 -4.44 -1.42
N LEU A 83 -8.54 -3.28 -1.55
CA LEU A 83 -7.11 -3.19 -1.81
C LEU A 83 -6.29 -3.69 -0.60
N LEU A 84 -5.16 -4.34 -0.88
CA LEU A 84 -4.24 -4.83 0.13
C LEU A 84 -3.44 -3.66 0.74
N THR A 85 -3.00 -2.75 -0.11
CA THR A 85 -2.12 -1.62 0.21
C THR A 85 -2.82 -0.48 0.93
N THR A 86 -4.15 -0.50 1.05
CA THR A 86 -4.90 0.47 1.89
C THR A 86 -4.93 0.08 3.37
N LYS A 87 -4.55 -1.15 3.71
CA LYS A 87 -4.56 -1.63 5.10
C LYS A 87 -3.35 -1.07 5.86
N PRO A 88 -3.50 -0.77 7.16
CA PRO A 88 -2.37 -0.40 8.02
C PRO A 88 -1.40 -1.58 8.17
N VAL A 89 -0.11 -1.27 8.33
CA VAL A 89 0.96 -2.26 8.45
C VAL A 89 1.60 -2.20 9.83
N LEU A 90 1.91 -3.38 10.37
CA LEU A 90 2.71 -3.55 11.57
C LEU A 90 3.98 -4.30 11.19
N TYR A 91 5.12 -3.64 11.34
CA TYR A 91 6.44 -4.26 11.16
C TYR A 91 6.86 -4.96 12.45
N VAL A 92 7.12 -6.26 12.37
CA VAL A 92 7.62 -7.07 13.48
C VAL A 92 9.00 -7.57 13.12
N ALA A 93 10.03 -6.93 13.67
CA ALA A 93 11.41 -7.35 13.49
C ALA A 93 11.71 -8.53 14.41
N ASN A 94 11.87 -9.73 13.84
CA ASN A 94 12.27 -10.91 14.58
C ASN A 94 13.79 -10.88 14.82
N VAL A 95 14.21 -10.95 16.09
CA VAL A 95 15.62 -10.85 16.51
C VAL A 95 15.95 -11.96 17.50
N ASP A 96 17.24 -12.25 17.67
CA ASP A 96 17.71 -13.25 18.64
C ASP A 96 17.37 -12.83 20.08
N GLU A 97 17.07 -13.83 20.92
CA GLU A 97 16.65 -13.62 22.31
C GLU A 97 17.71 -12.90 23.15
N ASP A 98 19.00 -13.13 22.85
CA ASP A 98 20.12 -12.52 23.59
C ASP A 98 20.22 -11.01 23.39
N VAL A 99 19.68 -10.46 22.30
CA VAL A 99 19.79 -9.05 21.93
C VAL A 99 18.44 -8.31 21.93
N VAL A 100 17.34 -9.03 22.17
CA VAL A 100 15.97 -8.46 22.15
C VAL A 100 15.75 -7.39 23.22
N SER A 101 16.49 -7.45 24.33
CA SER A 101 16.43 -6.49 25.43
C SER A 101 17.07 -5.14 25.09
N GLU A 102 17.90 -5.10 24.05
CA GLU A 102 18.62 -3.91 23.58
C GLU A 102 18.34 -3.68 22.08
N PRO A 103 17.09 -3.41 21.68
CA PRO A 103 16.71 -3.31 20.26
C PRO A 103 17.43 -2.17 19.53
N ASP A 104 17.83 -1.12 20.26
CA ASP A 104 18.59 0.01 19.72
C ASP A 104 20.08 -0.30 19.52
N SER A 105 20.55 -1.49 19.91
CA SER A 105 21.88 -1.98 19.54
C SER A 105 21.91 -2.63 18.16
N ILE A 106 20.73 -2.99 17.60
CA ILE A 106 20.60 -3.74 16.35
C ILE A 106 20.32 -2.79 15.19
N ASP A 107 21.26 -2.65 14.27
CA ASP A 107 21.15 -1.69 13.16
C ASP A 107 19.96 -1.97 12.24
N TYR A 108 19.63 -3.24 11.99
CA TYR A 108 18.44 -3.62 11.22
C TYR A 108 17.13 -3.17 11.87
N VAL A 109 17.04 -3.23 13.21
CA VAL A 109 15.84 -2.76 13.92
C VAL A 109 15.66 -1.26 13.78
N LYS A 110 16.76 -0.49 13.79
CA LYS A 110 16.72 0.96 13.54
C LYS A 110 16.23 1.27 12.14
N GLN A 111 16.80 0.60 11.13
CA GLN A 111 16.41 0.77 9.73
C GLN A 111 14.92 0.48 9.50
N ILE A 112 14.43 -0.66 10.02
CA ILE A 112 13.01 -1.02 9.94
C ILE A 112 12.13 0.02 10.64
N ARG A 113 12.57 0.56 11.79
CA ARG A 113 11.80 1.57 12.53
C ARG A 113 11.73 2.90 11.77
N GLU A 114 12.84 3.32 11.16
CA GLU A 114 12.88 4.53 10.32
C GLU A 114 11.97 4.37 9.09
N PHE A 115 12.04 3.22 8.42
CA PHE A 115 11.15 2.91 7.29
C PHE A 115 9.67 2.87 7.71
N ALA A 116 9.35 2.20 8.83
CA ALA A 116 7.98 2.09 9.31
C ALA A 116 7.34 3.46 9.61
N ALA A 117 8.15 4.47 9.95
CA ALA A 117 7.69 5.84 10.17
C ALA A 117 7.32 6.59 8.88
N THR A 118 7.72 6.09 7.69
CA THR A 118 7.36 6.71 6.40
C THR A 118 6.11 6.13 5.76
N GLU A 119 5.56 5.04 6.30
CA GLU A 119 4.40 4.32 5.76
C GLU A 119 3.04 4.77 6.34
N ASN A 120 3.04 5.74 7.27
CA ASN A 120 1.84 6.26 7.97
C ASN A 120 1.78 7.79 8.01
#